data_AF-A0A8A4K877-F1
#
_entry.id   AF-A0A8A4K877-F1
#
_cell.length_a   1.000
_cell.length_b   1.000
_cell.length_c   1.000
_cell.angle_alpha   90.00
_cell.angle_beta   90.00
_cell.angle_gamma   90.00
#
_symmetry.space_group_name_H-M   'P 1'
#
loop_
_entity.id
_entity.type
_entity.pdbx_description
1 polymer ?
#
loop_
_entity_poly.entity_id
_entity_poly.type
_entity_poly.pdbx_seq_one_letter_code
_entity_poly.pdbx_strand_id
1 'polypeptide(L)' 'MITGLPALSHDQQQRAVERIQQLMAEGMSSGEAITLVAQEIRESHTGELIRARFEDEDDEG' A
#
# COMPACT_ATOMS: atom_id res chain seq x y z
N MET A 1 13.24 10.27 -2.76
CA MET A 1 12.57 9.09 -3.36
C MET A 1 11.32 8.80 -2.55
N ILE A 2 10.23 8.36 -3.18
CA ILE A 2 8.91 8.23 -2.54
C ILE A 2 8.98 7.13 -1.46
N THR A 3 9.21 7.54 -0.22
CA THR A 3 9.28 6.71 0.98
C THR A 3 7.88 6.55 1.56
N GLY A 4 7.31 5.34 1.57
CA GLY A 4 6.07 5.06 2.30
C GLY A 4 4.95 4.34 1.57
N LEU A 5 5.17 3.79 0.36
CA LEU A 5 4.20 2.87 -0.24
C LEU A 5 4.51 1.43 0.20
N PRO A 6 3.52 0.64 0.67
CA PRO A 6 3.73 -0.79 0.87
C PRO A 6 4.25 -1.38 -0.44
N ALA A 7 5.36 -2.10 -0.39
CA ALA A 7 5.92 -2.76 -1.56
C ALA A 7 5.03 -3.97 -1.90
N LEU A 8 3.97 -3.72 -2.66
CA LEU A 8 3.07 -4.77 -3.13
C LEU A 8 3.83 -5.68 -4.10
N SER A 9 3.75 -6.99 -3.87
CA SER A 9 4.12 -7.97 -4.90
C SER A 9 3.29 -7.76 -6.17
N HIS A 10 3.80 -8.22 -7.31
CA HIS A 10 3.08 -8.11 -8.59
C HIS A 10 1.65 -8.70 -8.52
N ASP A 11 1.50 -9.81 -7.79
CA ASP A 11 0.20 -10.45 -7.56
C ASP A 11 -0.75 -9.55 -6.72
N GLN A 12 -0.23 -8.92 -5.66
CA GLN A 12 -1.00 -7.97 -4.87
C GLN A 12 -1.38 -6.72 -5.66
N GLN A 13 -0.52 -6.25 -6.56
CA GLN A 13 -0.84 -5.12 -7.46
C GLN A 13 -1.96 -5.50 -8.41
N GLN A 14 -1.90 -6.69 -9.02
CA GLN A 14 -2.95 -7.16 -9.92
C GLN A 14 -4.30 -7.29 -9.22
N ARG A 15 -4.32 -7.89 -8.02
CA ARG A 15 -5.54 -7.99 -7.19
C ARG A 15 -6.10 -6.63 -6.81
N ALA A 16 -5.26 -5.65 -6.48
CA ALA A 16 -5.69 -4.29 -6.19
C ALA A 16 -6.36 -3.63 -7.40
N VAL A 17 -5.80 -3.83 -8.60
CA VAL A 17 -6.35 -3.32 -9.86
C VAL A 17 -7.69 -3.97 -10.21
N GLU A 18 -7.83 -5.28 -10.03
CA GLU A 18 -9.09 -6.00 -10.23
C GLU A 18 -10.17 -5.53 -9.24
N ARG A 19 -9.79 -5.33 -7.97
CA ARG A 19 -10.70 -4.84 -6.93
C ARG A 19 -11.21 -3.44 -7.23
N ILE A 20 -10.34 -2.51 -7.64
CA ILE A 20 -10.73 -1.15 -8.03
C ILE A 20 -11.71 -1.19 -9.21
N GLN A 21 -11.44 -2.02 -10.23
CA GLN A 21 -12.34 -2.16 -11.38
C GLN A 21 -13.70 -2.73 -11.00
N GLN A 22 -13.76 -3.70 -10.10
CA GLN A 22 -15.01 -4.23 -9.58
C GLN A 22 -15.82 -3.15 -8.87
N LEU A 23 -15.21 -2.38 -7.98
CA LEU A 23 -15.88 -1.29 -7.26
C LEU A 23 -16.42 -0.23 -8.23
N MET A 24 -15.67 0.10 -9.28
CA MET A 24 -16.14 1.01 -10.33
C MET A 24 -17.31 0.43 -11.12
N ALA A 25 -17.33 -0.88 -11.39
CA ALA A 25 -18.45 -1.55 -12.05
C ALA A 25 -19.72 -1.57 -11.16
N GLU A 26 -19.55 -1.55 -9.84
CA GLU A 26 -20.64 -1.40 -8.86
C GLU A 26 -21.14 0.06 -8.74
N GLY A 27 -20.51 1.01 -9.47
CA GLY A 27 -20.91 2.41 -9.51
C GLY A 27 -20.12 3.32 -8.56
N MET A 28 -19.07 2.81 -7.91
CA MET A 28 -18.18 3.62 -7.07
C MET A 28 -17.29 4.53 -7.91
N SER A 29 -17.07 5.75 -7.44
CA SER A 29 -16.09 6.66 -8.06
C SER A 29 -14.68 6.09 -7.97
N SER A 30 -13.88 6.31 -9.00
CA SER A 30 -12.49 5.84 -9.05
C SER A 30 -11.65 6.29 -7.85
N GLY A 31 -11.83 7.52 -7.37
CA GLY A 31 -11.11 8.04 -6.20
C GLY A 31 -11.51 7.37 -4.89
N GLU A 32 -12.79 7.03 -4.76
CA GLU A 32 -13.32 6.34 -3.58
C GLU A 32 -12.89 4.87 -3.57
N ALA A 33 -12.92 4.21 -4.73
CA ALA A 33 -12.45 2.84 -4.92
C ALA A 33 -10.95 2.70 -4.60
N ILE A 34 -10.12 3.63 -5.09
CA ILE A 34 -8.67 3.65 -4.78
C ILE A 34 -8.45 3.83 -3.28
N THR A 35 -9.20 4.74 -2.63
CA THR A 35 -9.07 5.00 -1.20
C THR A 35 -9.42 3.77 -0.37
N LEU A 36 -10.51 3.09 -0.71
CA LEU A 36 -10.95 1.86 -0.06
C LEU A 36 -9.90 0.75 -0.20
N VAL A 37 -9.44 0.48 -1.43
CA VAL A 37 -8.43 -0.56 -1.67
C VAL A 37 -7.10 -0.23 -0.98
N ALA A 38 -6.70 1.05 -0.94
CA ALA A 38 -5.53 1.46 -0.18
C ALA A 38 -5.69 1.25 1.33
N GLN A 39 -6.90 1.39 1.88
CA GLN A 39 -7.19 1.04 3.28
C GLN A 39 -7.13 -0.47 3.49
N GLU A 40 -7.82 -1.26 2.65
CA GLU A 40 -7.81 -2.73 2.69
C GLU A 40 -6.37 -3.29 2.65
N ILE A 41 -5.51 -2.69 1.82
CA ILE A 41 -4.10 -3.05 1.71
C ILE A 41 -3.33 -2.73 2.99
N ARG A 42 -3.53 -1.55 3.60
CA ARG A 42 -2.87 -1.16 4.86
C ARG A 42 -3.32 -2.02 6.03
N GLU A 43 -4.61 -2.37 6.10
CA GLU A 43 -5.16 -3.24 7.12
C GLU A 43 -4.65 -4.68 6.96
N SER A 44 -4.64 -5.20 5.72
CA SER A 44 -4.11 -6.53 5.43
C SER A 44 -2.59 -6.63 5.62
N HIS A 45 -1.85 -5.54 5.43
CA HIS A 45 -0.42 -5.43 5.77
C HIS A 45 -0.22 -5.08 7.25
N THR A 46 -0.81 -5.87 8.16
CA THR A 46 -0.40 -5.88 9.58
C THR A 46 0.95 -6.60 9.79
N GLY A 47 1.49 -7.24 8.74
CA GLY A 47 2.79 -7.92 8.74
C GLY A 47 3.87 -7.00 8.19
N GLU A 48 4.72 -6.52 9.09
CA GLU A 48 5.93 -5.74 8.81
C GLU A 48 5.65 -4.40 8.13
N LEU A 49 5.29 -3.40 8.96
CA LEU A 49 5.89 -2.09 8.74
C LEU A 49 7.37 -2.38 8.54
N ILE A 50 7.91 -2.16 7.34
CA ILE A 50 9.34 -1.99 7.18
C ILE A 50 9.63 -0.76 8.03
N ARG A 51 9.92 -0.99 9.31
CA ARG A 51 10.69 -0.11 10.14
C ARG A 51 12.01 -0.09 9.40
N ALA A 52 12.14 0.85 8.46
CA ALA A 52 13.42 1.43 8.21
C ALA A 52 13.87 1.90 9.59
N ARG A 53 14.59 1.02 10.29
CA ARG A 53 15.53 1.42 11.32
C ARG A 53 16.50 2.26 10.51
N PHE A 54 16.23 3.56 10.48
CA PHE A 54 17.33 4.49 10.54
C PHE A 54 17.96 4.17 11.90
N GLU A 55 18.88 3.20 11.90
CA GLU A 55 19.93 3.22 12.89
C GLU A 55 20.57 4.58 12.64
N ASP A 56 20.33 5.51 13.55
CA ASP A 56 21.26 6.60 13.81
C ASP A 56 22.62 5.91 14.01
N GLU A 57 23.38 5.75 12.93
CA GLU A 57 24.84 5.64 13.04
C GLU A 57 25.31 7.03 13.47
N ASP A 58 25.15 7.29 14.77
CA ASP A 58 26.19 7.93 15.56
C ASP A 58 27.48 7.13 15.30
N ASP A 59 28.21 7.46 14.23
CA ASP A 59 29.65 7.17 14.15
C ASP A 59 30.39 8.48 14.33
N GLU A 60 30.71 8.69 15.61
CA GLU A 60 31.65 9.66 16.15
C GLU A 60 33.05 9.44 15.52
N GLY A 61 33.65 10.49 14.94
CA GLY A 61 35.02 10.45 14.41
C GLY A 61 35.55 11.75 13.84
#